data_AF-A0A250DDM8-F1
#
_entry.id   AF-A0A250DDM8-F1
#
_cell.length_a   1.000
_cell.length_b   1.000
_cell.length_c   1.000
_cell.angle_alpha   90.00
_cell.angle_beta   90.00
_cell.angle_gamma   90.00
#
_symmetry.space_group_name_H-M   'P 1'
#
loop_
_entity.id
_entity.type
_entity.pdbx_description
1 polymer ?
#
loop_
_entity_poly.entity_id
_entity_poly.type
_entity_poly.pdbx_seq_one_letter_code
_entity_poly.pdbx_strand_id
1 'polypeptide(L)'
;MNTPPTLYIEGPAFWTPTLPGWDAARAAFRGEGALADPPAKRPSPQVLAPAERRRAPDTVALALEVAAAAIAGADRPAADVPCVFTSAHGDLSINDYMCSTLAGDPKMLSPTKFHNSVHNAAVGYWTIGTGCMAASNAVSAYGHSFAAGLLEAAVQCAADQTPVLLVGYDAPTVGALASVTDSRGLLAVALVIAPERTARTVASLDWSLVGDAPGTATAPRSAAAATLKDINPMADALPLFEALAQAPGSANAPIDLPLSAALALRLRLQAAG
;
A
#
# COMPACT_ATOMS: atom_id res chain seq x y z
N MET A 1 11.12 17.79 -22.10
CA MET A 1 11.01 16.60 -21.22
C MET A 1 9.89 15.75 -21.78
N ASN A 2 10.13 14.47 -22.05
CA ASN A 2 9.09 13.59 -22.59
C ASN A 2 8.05 13.34 -21.50
N THR A 3 6.77 13.54 -21.84
CA THR A 3 5.65 13.09 -21.01
C THR A 3 5.76 11.58 -20.83
N PRO A 4 5.71 11.05 -19.60
CA PRO A 4 5.72 9.60 -19.41
C PRO A 4 4.45 8.96 -20.03
N PRO A 5 4.48 7.67 -20.37
CA PRO A 5 3.32 7.00 -20.95
C PRO A 5 2.17 6.94 -19.95
N THR A 6 0.94 7.04 -20.46
CA THR A 6 -0.27 6.70 -19.69
C THR A 6 -0.20 5.23 -19.27
N LEU A 7 -0.47 4.96 -18.01
CA LEU A 7 -0.58 3.62 -17.45
C LEU A 7 -2.03 3.30 -17.08
N TYR A 8 -2.31 2.09 -16.64
CA TYR A 8 -3.66 1.63 -16.32
C TYR A 8 -3.67 0.97 -14.94
N ILE A 9 -4.72 1.22 -14.16
CA ILE A 9 -4.91 0.64 -12.83
C ILE A 9 -5.88 -0.52 -12.93
N GLU A 10 -5.53 -1.63 -12.29
CA GLU A 10 -6.33 -2.84 -12.16
C GLU A 10 -6.34 -3.29 -10.70
N GLY A 11 -7.37 -4.06 -10.31
CA GLY A 11 -7.43 -4.71 -9.00
C GLY A 11 -7.14 -3.81 -7.79
N PRO A 12 -7.81 -2.66 -7.61
CA PRO A 12 -7.67 -1.91 -6.36
C PRO A 12 -8.11 -2.77 -5.17
N ALA A 13 -7.28 -2.82 -4.14
CA ALA A 13 -7.51 -3.50 -2.88
C ALA A 13 -7.24 -2.55 -1.71
N PHE A 14 -8.06 -2.62 -0.67
CA PHE A 14 -7.98 -1.74 0.48
C PHE A 14 -8.35 -2.52 1.75
N TRP A 15 -7.65 -2.27 2.84
CA TRP A 15 -7.97 -2.87 4.13
C TRP A 15 -7.61 -1.96 5.31
N THR A 16 -8.56 -1.80 6.21
CA THR A 16 -8.41 -1.28 7.57
C THR A 16 -9.49 -1.98 8.43
N PRO A 17 -9.35 -2.05 9.78
CA PRO A 17 -10.37 -2.70 10.61
C PRO A 17 -11.79 -2.16 10.38
N THR A 18 -11.95 -0.89 10.03
CA THR A 18 -13.26 -0.26 9.77
C THR A 18 -13.73 -0.37 8.32
N LEU A 19 -12.87 -0.75 7.37
CA LEU A 19 -13.19 -0.97 5.95
C LEU A 19 -12.44 -2.22 5.45
N PRO A 20 -12.91 -3.43 5.81
CA PRO A 20 -12.22 -4.67 5.51
C PRO A 20 -12.51 -5.14 4.07
N GLY A 21 -11.77 -4.58 3.11
CA GLY A 21 -11.87 -4.94 1.70
C GLY A 21 -12.28 -3.77 0.81
N TRP A 22 -11.97 -3.89 -0.48
CA TRP A 22 -12.20 -2.82 -1.45
C TRP A 22 -13.68 -2.47 -1.62
N ASP A 23 -14.59 -3.45 -1.64
CA ASP A 23 -16.02 -3.17 -1.80
C ASP A 23 -16.58 -2.32 -0.65
N ALA A 24 -16.18 -2.64 0.59
CA ALA A 24 -16.55 -1.87 1.76
C ALA A 24 -15.96 -0.45 1.71
N ALA A 25 -14.67 -0.33 1.38
CA ALA A 25 -14.00 0.96 1.26
C ALA A 25 -14.60 1.83 0.15
N ARG A 26 -14.86 1.25 -1.03
CA ARG A 26 -15.46 1.93 -2.18
C ARG A 26 -16.85 2.45 -1.87
N ALA A 27 -17.71 1.65 -1.24
CA ALA A 27 -19.04 2.10 -0.83
C ALA A 27 -18.95 3.24 0.21
N ALA A 28 -18.07 3.13 1.21
CA ALA A 28 -17.90 4.16 2.23
C ALA A 28 -17.32 5.47 1.66
N PHE A 29 -16.36 5.42 0.74
CA PHE A 29 -15.81 6.60 0.06
C PHE A 29 -16.82 7.32 -0.84
N ARG A 30 -17.87 6.62 -1.29
CA ARG A 30 -19.02 7.21 -2.00
C ARG A 30 -20.11 7.75 -1.07
N GLY A 31 -20.00 7.51 0.24
CA GLY A 31 -21.08 7.79 1.20
C GLY A 31 -22.27 6.82 1.08
N GLU A 32 -22.09 5.69 0.38
CA GLU A 32 -23.10 4.65 0.16
C GLU A 32 -22.98 3.50 1.19
N GLY A 33 -21.85 3.44 1.90
CA GLY A 33 -21.55 2.42 2.91
C GLY A 33 -21.18 3.01 4.27
N ALA A 34 -21.27 2.18 5.31
CA ALA A 34 -20.88 2.52 6.67
C ALA A 34 -19.52 1.92 7.05
N LEU A 35 -18.88 2.48 8.07
CA LEU A 35 -17.72 1.85 8.71
C LEU A 35 -18.17 0.58 9.45
N ALA A 36 -17.34 -0.46 9.43
CA ALA A 36 -17.60 -1.71 10.14
C ALA A 36 -17.61 -1.48 11.66
N ASP A 37 -18.69 -1.91 12.31
CA ASP A 37 -18.87 -1.92 13.76
C ASP A 37 -19.51 -3.26 14.21
N PRO A 38 -18.82 -4.11 14.99
CA PRO A 38 -17.47 -3.91 15.50
C PRO A 38 -16.39 -3.94 14.40
N PRO A 39 -15.22 -3.32 14.62
CA PRO A 39 -14.11 -3.39 13.67
C PRO A 39 -13.69 -4.83 13.38
N ALA A 40 -13.29 -5.08 12.13
CA ALA A 40 -12.79 -6.37 11.69
C ALA A 40 -11.51 -6.75 12.44
N LYS A 41 -11.37 -8.05 12.70
CA LYS A 41 -10.13 -8.62 13.21
C LYS A 41 -9.06 -8.61 12.12
N ARG A 42 -7.80 -8.64 12.55
CA ARG A 42 -6.62 -8.81 11.69
C ARG A 42 -6.86 -9.89 10.61
N PRO A 43 -6.42 -9.66 9.35
CA PRO A 43 -6.61 -10.61 8.27
C PRO A 43 -5.76 -11.88 8.45
N SER A 44 -6.16 -12.93 7.75
CA SER A 44 -5.52 -14.26 7.78
C SER A 44 -5.30 -14.73 6.34
N PRO A 45 -4.25 -14.22 5.67
CA PRO A 45 -4.11 -14.36 4.23
C PRO A 45 -3.84 -15.82 3.84
N GLN A 46 -4.56 -16.31 2.85
CA GLN A 46 -4.52 -17.72 2.46
C GLN A 46 -3.27 -18.10 1.66
N VAL A 47 -2.52 -17.11 1.16
CA VAL A 47 -1.25 -17.29 0.44
C VAL A 47 -0.16 -17.93 1.32
N LEU A 48 -0.28 -17.83 2.64
CA LEU A 48 0.64 -18.49 3.58
C LEU A 48 0.09 -19.85 4.01
N ALA A 49 0.96 -20.84 4.09
CA ALA A 49 0.66 -22.10 4.75
C ALA A 49 0.32 -21.88 6.25
N PRO A 50 -0.45 -22.78 6.90
CA PRO A 50 -1.02 -22.51 8.22
C PRO A 50 0.00 -22.24 9.35
N ALA A 51 1.22 -22.75 9.26
CA ALA A 51 2.25 -22.52 10.27
C ALA A 51 2.85 -21.11 10.15
N GLU A 52 3.20 -20.70 8.94
CA GLU A 52 3.72 -19.39 8.57
C GLU A 52 2.67 -18.32 8.88
N ARG A 53 1.42 -18.57 8.49
CA ARG A 53 0.30 -17.64 8.72
C ARG A 53 0.08 -17.31 10.19
N ARG A 54 0.24 -18.30 11.08
CA ARG A 54 0.12 -18.10 12.54
C ARG A 54 1.29 -17.29 13.14
N ARG A 55 2.44 -17.28 12.47
CA ARG A 55 3.66 -16.60 12.94
C ARG A 55 3.91 -15.27 12.24
N ALA A 56 3.18 -15.00 11.16
CA ALA A 56 3.27 -13.76 10.42
C ALA A 56 2.99 -12.57 11.37
N PRO A 57 3.76 -11.49 11.29
CA PRO A 57 3.43 -10.23 11.93
C PRO A 57 2.19 -9.58 11.31
N ASP A 58 1.65 -8.54 11.96
CA ASP A 58 0.48 -7.82 11.49
C ASP A 58 0.74 -7.17 10.12
N THR A 59 1.92 -6.58 9.94
CA THR A 59 2.38 -5.97 8.68
C THR A 59 2.37 -6.96 7.52
N VAL A 60 2.94 -8.15 7.73
CA VAL A 60 2.96 -9.23 6.73
C VAL A 60 1.55 -9.70 6.41
N ALA A 61 0.73 -9.99 7.43
CA ALA A 61 -0.62 -10.49 7.18
C ALA A 61 -1.48 -9.49 6.42
N LEU A 62 -1.34 -8.21 6.76
CA LEU A 62 -2.06 -7.12 6.13
C LEU A 62 -1.62 -6.91 4.68
N ALA A 63 -0.31 -6.83 4.43
CA ALA A 63 0.24 -6.63 3.09
C ALA A 63 -0.15 -7.77 2.14
N LEU A 64 -0.07 -9.01 2.61
CA LEU A 64 -0.41 -10.19 1.81
C LEU A 64 -1.91 -10.30 1.51
N GLU A 65 -2.77 -9.83 2.42
CA GLU A 65 -4.22 -9.80 2.20
C GLU A 65 -4.57 -8.90 1.02
N VAL A 66 -4.10 -7.64 1.04
CA VAL A 66 -4.39 -6.70 -0.05
C VAL A 66 -3.66 -7.08 -1.34
N ALA A 67 -2.45 -7.63 -1.27
CA ALA A 67 -1.71 -8.12 -2.44
C ALA A 67 -2.49 -9.23 -3.16
N ALA A 68 -2.98 -10.23 -2.41
CA ALA A 68 -3.78 -11.31 -2.96
C ALA A 68 -5.09 -10.80 -3.57
N ALA A 69 -5.77 -9.89 -2.89
CA ALA A 69 -7.00 -9.27 -3.39
C ALA A 69 -6.77 -8.47 -4.67
N ALA A 70 -5.66 -7.72 -4.76
CA ALA A 70 -5.34 -6.92 -5.94
C ALA A 70 -5.03 -7.80 -7.16
N ILE A 71 -4.22 -8.85 -6.97
CA ILE A 71 -3.92 -9.80 -8.03
C ILE A 71 -5.17 -10.54 -8.50
N ALA A 72 -6.04 -10.96 -7.57
CA ALA A 72 -7.31 -11.59 -7.90
C ALA A 72 -8.23 -10.63 -8.70
N GLY A 73 -8.31 -9.35 -8.29
CA GLY A 73 -9.08 -8.33 -8.99
C GLY A 73 -8.52 -7.97 -10.37
N ALA A 74 -7.21 -8.07 -10.55
CA ALA A 74 -6.53 -7.90 -11.83
C ALA A 74 -6.55 -9.17 -12.71
N ASP A 75 -6.96 -10.31 -12.16
CA ASP A 75 -6.98 -11.62 -12.84
C ASP A 75 -5.62 -12.00 -13.45
N ARG A 76 -4.55 -11.88 -12.64
CA ARG A 76 -3.18 -12.15 -13.06
C ARG A 76 -2.55 -13.32 -12.29
N PRO A 77 -1.63 -14.07 -12.89
CA PRO A 77 -0.86 -15.08 -12.17
C PRO A 77 0.12 -14.41 -11.21
N ALA A 78 -0.10 -14.54 -9.90
CA ALA A 78 0.73 -13.90 -8.88
C ALA A 78 2.23 -14.22 -9.00
N ALA A 79 2.56 -15.41 -9.51
CA ALA A 79 3.93 -15.89 -9.69
C ALA A 79 4.73 -15.13 -10.77
N ASP A 80 4.05 -14.42 -11.67
CA ASP A 80 4.68 -13.78 -12.83
C ASP A 80 4.68 -12.25 -12.76
N VAL A 81 4.10 -11.66 -11.70
CA VAL A 81 3.93 -10.20 -11.59
C VAL A 81 5.04 -9.61 -10.70
N PRO A 82 5.96 -8.79 -11.25
CA PRO A 82 6.87 -7.98 -10.46
C PRO A 82 6.14 -7.17 -9.39
N CYS A 83 6.78 -6.94 -8.24
CA CYS A 83 6.12 -6.25 -7.15
C CYS A 83 6.99 -5.22 -6.41
N VAL A 84 6.32 -4.17 -5.96
CA VAL A 84 6.88 -3.12 -5.11
C VAL A 84 6.05 -3.08 -3.83
N PHE A 85 6.69 -3.40 -2.71
CA PHE A 85 6.10 -3.25 -1.39
C PHE A 85 6.64 -1.96 -0.78
N THR A 86 5.78 -1.17 -0.13
CA THR A 86 6.15 0.10 0.49
C THR A 86 5.56 0.22 1.89
N SER A 87 6.38 0.74 2.81
CA SER A 87 6.02 0.99 4.20
C SER A 87 6.95 2.06 4.77
N ALA A 88 6.41 2.97 5.58
CA ALA A 88 7.23 4.01 6.21
C ALA A 88 8.17 3.44 7.26
N HIS A 89 7.78 2.36 7.92
CA HIS A 89 8.46 1.90 9.13
C HIS A 89 8.81 0.42 9.17
N GLY A 90 8.27 -0.39 8.26
CA GLY A 90 8.28 -1.84 8.39
C GLY A 90 7.48 -2.27 9.63
N ASP A 91 7.98 -3.28 10.36
CA ASP A 91 7.31 -3.79 11.55
C ASP A 91 7.83 -3.11 12.84
N LEU A 92 7.13 -2.05 13.25
CA LEU A 92 7.46 -1.30 14.47
C LEU A 92 7.38 -2.14 15.75
N SER A 93 6.45 -3.11 15.81
CA SER A 93 6.30 -3.99 16.98
C SER A 93 7.48 -4.94 17.14
N ILE A 94 8.01 -5.45 16.03
CA ILE A 94 9.25 -6.22 16.04
C ILE A 94 10.42 -5.31 16.41
N ASN A 95 10.53 -4.12 15.84
CA ASN A 95 11.64 -3.21 16.15
C ASN A 95 11.70 -2.85 17.65
N ASP A 96 10.56 -2.54 18.27
CA ASP A 96 10.49 -2.29 19.72
C ASP A 96 10.92 -3.53 20.54
N TYR A 97 10.47 -4.73 20.16
CA TYR A 97 10.93 -5.98 20.76
C TYR A 97 12.44 -6.18 20.62
N MET A 98 13.01 -5.92 19.44
CA MET A 98 14.43 -6.11 19.17
C MET A 98 15.27 -5.17 20.05
N CYS A 99 14.92 -3.89 20.08
CA CYS A 99 15.61 -2.89 20.88
C CYS A 99 15.50 -3.18 22.38
N SER A 100 14.29 -3.48 22.88
CA SER A 100 14.08 -3.80 24.30
C SER A 100 14.81 -5.07 24.74
N THR A 101 14.82 -6.11 23.90
CA THR A 101 15.55 -7.36 24.19
C THR A 101 17.06 -7.11 24.22
N LEU A 102 17.61 -6.38 23.25
CA LEU A 102 19.03 -6.06 23.21
C LEU A 102 19.47 -5.14 24.37
N ALA A 103 18.60 -4.23 24.82
CA ALA A 103 18.91 -3.39 25.97
C ALA A 103 18.85 -4.14 27.30
N GLY A 104 17.98 -5.15 27.42
CA GLY A 104 17.77 -5.92 28.66
C GLY A 104 18.62 -7.20 28.75
N ASP A 105 18.39 -8.16 27.86
CA ASP A 105 19.11 -9.43 27.78
C ASP A 105 19.31 -9.87 26.32
N PRO A 106 20.44 -9.47 25.68
CA PRO A 106 20.72 -9.76 24.28
C PRO A 106 20.64 -11.25 23.89
N LYS A 107 20.86 -12.17 24.84
CA LYS A 107 20.85 -13.62 24.56
C LYS A 107 19.45 -14.18 24.33
N MET A 108 18.41 -13.42 24.69
CA MET A 108 17.01 -13.81 24.56
C MET A 108 16.39 -13.42 23.21
N LEU A 109 17.20 -12.95 22.27
CA LEU A 109 16.74 -12.53 20.95
C LEU A 109 16.15 -13.71 20.17
N SER A 110 14.87 -13.60 19.80
CA SER A 110 14.20 -14.61 19.00
C SER A 110 14.69 -14.58 17.54
N PRO A 111 15.21 -15.71 17.00
CA PRO A 111 15.60 -15.79 15.59
C PRO A 111 14.45 -15.51 14.63
N THR A 112 13.23 -15.94 14.98
CA THR A 112 12.03 -15.69 14.17
C THR A 112 11.69 -14.21 14.11
N LYS A 113 11.76 -13.49 15.24
CA LYS A 113 11.49 -12.05 15.24
C LYS A 113 12.59 -11.27 14.52
N PHE A 114 13.84 -11.71 14.65
CA PHE A 114 14.94 -11.13 13.87
C PHE A 114 14.75 -11.31 12.35
N HIS A 115 14.34 -12.49 11.88
CA HIS A 115 14.05 -12.69 10.46
C HIS A 115 12.94 -11.76 9.95
N ASN A 116 11.97 -11.43 10.81
CA ASN A 116 10.87 -10.54 10.48
C ASN A 116 11.17 -9.06 10.73
N SER A 117 12.38 -8.68 11.19
CA SER A 117 12.73 -7.29 11.47
C SER A 117 13.23 -6.54 10.24
N VAL A 118 13.55 -7.24 9.16
CA VAL A 118 13.96 -6.61 7.90
C VAL A 118 12.75 -5.99 7.20
N HIS A 119 12.93 -4.82 6.59
CA HIS A 119 11.84 -4.08 5.94
C HIS A 119 11.15 -4.89 4.83
N ASN A 120 11.94 -5.68 4.10
CA ASN A 120 11.47 -6.54 3.01
C ASN A 120 10.81 -7.86 3.46
N ALA A 121 10.52 -8.05 4.76
CA ALA A 121 9.89 -9.27 5.25
C ALA A 121 8.56 -9.58 4.52
N ALA A 122 7.68 -8.57 4.34
CA ALA A 122 6.40 -8.76 3.66
C ALA A 122 6.55 -9.22 2.21
N VAL A 123 7.44 -8.60 1.43
CA VAL A 123 7.69 -9.04 0.04
C VAL A 123 8.36 -10.41 -0.02
N GLY A 124 9.22 -10.75 0.96
CA GLY A 124 9.77 -12.09 1.10
C GLY A 124 8.69 -13.15 1.33
N TYR A 125 7.75 -12.90 2.24
CA TYR A 125 6.60 -13.79 2.45
C TYR A 125 5.68 -13.91 1.23
N TRP A 126 5.47 -12.81 0.51
CA TRP A 126 4.69 -12.80 -0.73
C TRP A 126 5.33 -13.68 -1.80
N THR A 127 6.61 -13.47 -2.10
CA THR A 127 7.33 -14.22 -3.14
C THR A 127 7.43 -15.71 -2.81
N ILE A 128 7.69 -16.07 -1.55
CA ILE A 128 7.66 -17.47 -1.10
C ILE A 128 6.26 -18.07 -1.23
N GLY A 129 5.22 -17.36 -0.76
CA GLY A 129 3.85 -17.86 -0.75
C GLY A 129 3.23 -18.02 -2.15
N THR A 130 3.68 -17.20 -3.11
CA THR A 130 3.19 -17.23 -4.50
C THR A 130 4.10 -17.97 -5.46
N GLY A 131 5.33 -18.28 -5.05
CA GLY A 131 6.37 -18.79 -5.95
C GLY A 131 6.87 -17.74 -6.95
N CYS A 132 6.63 -16.44 -6.70
CA CYS A 132 7.03 -15.37 -7.60
C CYS A 132 8.55 -15.21 -7.65
N MET A 133 9.11 -15.35 -8.86
CA MET A 133 10.54 -15.19 -9.15
C MET A 133 10.85 -13.94 -9.97
N ALA A 134 9.83 -13.12 -10.26
CA ALA A 134 9.99 -11.83 -10.91
C ALA A 134 10.67 -10.81 -9.98
N ALA A 135 11.01 -9.63 -10.51
CA ALA A 135 11.61 -8.56 -9.72
C ALA A 135 10.72 -8.16 -8.54
N SER A 136 11.31 -8.03 -7.35
CA SER A 136 10.61 -7.66 -6.13
C SER A 136 11.40 -6.61 -5.35
N ASN A 137 10.76 -5.50 -4.99
CA ASN A 137 11.40 -4.39 -4.29
C ASN A 137 10.64 -4.02 -2.99
N ALA A 138 11.36 -3.46 -2.01
CA ALA A 138 10.81 -2.94 -0.77
C ALA A 138 11.30 -1.50 -0.56
N VAL A 139 10.38 -0.54 -0.55
CA VAL A 139 10.66 0.91 -0.57
C VAL A 139 10.22 1.55 0.74
N SER A 140 11.03 2.50 1.21
CA SER A 140 10.67 3.37 2.33
C SER A 140 11.16 4.79 2.08
N ALA A 141 10.29 5.75 2.35
CA ALA A 141 10.55 7.19 2.28
C ALA A 141 9.83 7.94 3.41
N TYR A 142 9.75 7.33 4.61
CA TYR A 142 9.02 7.86 5.76
C TYR A 142 7.57 8.22 5.38
N GLY A 143 7.11 9.44 5.69
CA GLY A 143 5.79 9.95 5.31
C GLY A 143 5.48 9.85 3.82
N HIS A 144 6.48 9.87 2.95
CA HIS A 144 6.31 9.85 1.48
C HIS A 144 6.39 8.44 0.88
N SER A 145 6.35 7.39 1.71
CA SER A 145 6.58 6.01 1.26
C SER A 145 5.57 5.54 0.21
N PHE A 146 4.29 5.90 0.34
CA PHE A 146 3.29 5.53 -0.65
C PHE A 146 3.59 6.18 -2.02
N ALA A 147 3.88 7.49 -2.03
CA ALA A 147 4.22 8.24 -3.23
C ALA A 147 5.49 7.67 -3.91
N ALA A 148 6.53 7.36 -3.13
CA ALA A 148 7.77 6.78 -3.62
C ALA A 148 7.56 5.37 -4.20
N GLY A 149 6.77 4.52 -3.51
CA GLY A 149 6.43 3.18 -4.01
C GLY A 149 5.60 3.23 -5.28
N LEU A 150 4.66 4.17 -5.39
CA LEU A 150 3.86 4.38 -6.60
C LEU A 150 4.73 4.85 -7.78
N LEU A 151 5.66 5.79 -7.54
CA LEU A 151 6.61 6.21 -8.56
C LEU A 151 7.49 5.05 -9.03
N GLU A 152 8.03 4.27 -8.11
CA GLU A 152 8.84 3.07 -8.42
C GLU A 152 8.05 2.09 -9.29
N ALA A 153 6.82 1.73 -8.89
CA ALA A 153 5.99 0.80 -9.65
C ALA A 153 5.60 1.35 -11.03
N ALA A 154 5.29 2.65 -11.14
CA ALA A 154 4.97 3.30 -12.41
C ALA A 154 6.17 3.34 -13.36
N VAL A 155 7.37 3.66 -12.84
CA VAL A 155 8.61 3.68 -13.61
C VAL A 155 8.97 2.27 -14.10
N GLN A 156 8.91 1.25 -13.23
CA GLN A 156 9.17 -0.14 -13.63
C GLN A 156 8.18 -0.60 -14.71
N CYS A 157 6.88 -0.37 -14.50
CA CYS A 157 5.83 -0.72 -15.47
C CYS A 157 6.05 -0.05 -16.83
N ALA A 158 6.38 1.25 -16.83
CA ALA A 158 6.64 2.00 -18.05
C ALA A 158 7.95 1.57 -18.75
N ALA A 159 9.00 1.24 -18.01
CA ALA A 159 10.29 0.84 -18.57
C ALA A 159 10.26 -0.58 -19.13
N ASP A 160 9.71 -1.52 -18.37
CA ASP A 160 9.76 -2.94 -18.71
C ASP A 160 8.53 -3.39 -19.53
N GLN A 161 7.53 -2.52 -19.67
CA GLN A 161 6.27 -2.83 -20.36
C GLN A 161 5.60 -4.09 -19.81
N THR A 162 5.66 -4.27 -18.48
CA THR A 162 5.02 -5.36 -17.76
C THR A 162 4.18 -4.84 -16.59
N PRO A 163 3.07 -5.51 -16.24
CA PRO A 163 2.29 -5.14 -15.06
C PRO A 163 3.11 -5.25 -13.78
N VAL A 164 2.93 -4.31 -12.85
CA VAL A 164 3.61 -4.29 -11.54
C VAL A 164 2.58 -4.18 -10.42
N LEU A 165 2.69 -5.05 -9.43
CA LEU A 165 1.90 -4.98 -8.20
C LEU A 165 2.52 -3.96 -7.23
N LEU A 166 1.76 -2.96 -6.82
CA LEU A 166 2.11 -2.07 -5.72
C LEU A 166 1.35 -2.47 -4.46
N VAL A 167 2.04 -2.58 -3.34
CA VAL A 167 1.46 -2.86 -2.01
C VAL A 167 1.97 -1.84 -1.00
N GLY A 168 1.08 -1.05 -0.41
CA GLY A 168 1.38 -0.14 0.69
C GLY A 168 0.80 -0.65 1.99
N TYR A 169 1.57 -0.66 3.08
CA TYR A 169 1.09 -1.09 4.40
C TYR A 169 1.83 -0.40 5.53
N ASP A 170 1.13 -0.13 6.62
CA ASP A 170 1.74 0.25 7.89
C ASP A 170 0.86 -0.22 9.07
N ALA A 171 1.51 -0.35 10.23
CA ALA A 171 0.93 -0.84 11.46
C ALA A 171 1.16 0.15 12.62
N PRO A 172 0.40 0.06 13.72
CA PRO A 172 0.57 0.97 14.84
C PRO A 172 1.96 0.85 15.45
N THR A 173 2.47 1.98 15.93
CA THR A 173 3.67 2.04 16.75
C THR A 173 3.38 1.48 18.15
N VAL A 174 4.40 0.98 18.83
CA VAL A 174 4.29 0.45 20.20
C VAL A 174 5.53 0.82 21.02
N GLY A 175 5.40 0.74 22.34
CA GLY A 175 6.53 0.88 23.26
C GLY A 175 7.26 2.22 23.13
N ALA A 176 8.59 2.17 23.14
CA ALA A 176 9.41 3.39 23.15
C ALA A 176 9.33 4.17 21.83
N LEU A 177 9.06 3.47 20.71
CA LEU A 177 8.98 4.07 19.39
C LEU A 177 7.77 5.01 19.23
N ALA A 178 6.77 4.90 20.11
CA ALA A 178 5.65 5.84 20.16
C ALA A 178 6.07 7.29 20.50
N SER A 179 7.28 7.50 21.04
CA SER A 179 7.81 8.84 21.33
C SER A 179 8.40 9.55 20.11
N VAL A 180 8.62 8.84 18.99
CA VAL A 180 9.32 9.37 17.80
C VAL A 180 8.51 9.28 16.50
N THR A 181 7.51 8.40 16.43
CA THR A 181 6.61 8.29 15.27
C THR A 181 5.17 8.09 15.73
N ASP A 182 4.23 8.73 15.03
CA ASP A 182 2.79 8.59 15.27
C ASP A 182 2.17 7.72 14.17
N SER A 183 1.97 6.45 14.51
CA SER A 183 1.23 5.48 13.69
C SER A 183 0.27 4.75 14.62
N ARG A 184 -1.04 4.83 14.35
CA ARG A 184 -2.09 4.51 15.33
C ARG A 184 -2.97 3.33 14.93
N GLY A 185 -2.91 2.88 13.68
CA GLY A 185 -3.74 1.77 13.22
C GLY A 185 -3.17 1.02 12.03
N LEU A 186 -3.89 -0.05 11.68
CA LEU A 186 -3.62 -0.87 10.51
C LEU A 186 -4.27 -0.23 9.28
N LEU A 187 -3.47 -0.01 8.24
CA LEU A 187 -3.95 0.37 6.91
C LEU A 187 -3.07 -0.26 5.86
N ALA A 188 -3.69 -0.89 4.86
CA ALA A 188 -2.99 -1.29 3.66
C ALA A 188 -3.84 -1.14 2.42
N VAL A 189 -3.13 -1.01 1.31
CA VAL A 189 -3.64 -0.78 -0.01
C VAL A 189 -2.82 -1.57 -1.01
N ALA A 190 -3.45 -2.00 -2.09
CA ALA A 190 -2.72 -2.54 -3.23
C ALA A 190 -3.44 -2.23 -4.54
N LEU A 191 -2.69 -2.22 -5.63
CA LEU A 191 -3.21 -2.11 -6.98
C LEU A 191 -2.18 -2.70 -7.96
N VAL A 192 -2.63 -3.10 -9.14
CA VAL A 192 -1.76 -3.45 -10.25
C VAL A 192 -1.70 -2.28 -11.23
N ILE A 193 -0.49 -1.88 -11.61
CA ILE A 193 -0.23 -0.89 -12.65
C ILE A 193 0.15 -1.64 -13.92
N ALA A 194 -0.64 -1.49 -14.98
CA ALA A 194 -0.45 -2.15 -16.26
C ALA A 194 -0.05 -1.13 -17.36
N PRO A 195 0.79 -1.52 -18.33
CA PRO A 195 1.23 -0.66 -19.42
C PRO A 195 0.16 -0.51 -20.52
N GLU A 196 -0.79 -1.45 -20.59
CA GLU A 196 -1.85 -1.49 -21.59
C GLU A 196 -3.23 -1.63 -20.94
N ARG A 197 -4.24 -1.10 -21.63
CA ARG A 197 -5.64 -1.24 -21.19
C ARG A 197 -6.09 -2.68 -21.39
N THR A 198 -6.78 -3.22 -20.38
CA THR A 198 -7.40 -4.54 -20.43
C THR A 198 -8.88 -4.47 -20.03
N ALA A 199 -9.58 -5.60 -20.08
CA ALA A 199 -10.93 -5.73 -19.54
C ALA A 199 -11.00 -5.58 -18.00
N ARG A 200 -9.86 -5.62 -17.30
CA ARG A 200 -9.74 -5.47 -15.84
C ARG A 200 -9.39 -4.05 -15.42
N THR A 201 -9.10 -3.16 -16.37
CA THR A 201 -8.77 -1.76 -16.11
C THR A 201 -9.93 -1.04 -15.44
N VAL A 202 -9.67 -0.38 -14.33
CA VAL A 202 -10.64 0.48 -13.61
C VAL A 202 -10.41 1.97 -13.87
N ALA A 203 -9.18 2.36 -14.20
CA ALA A 203 -8.84 3.74 -14.58
C ALA A 203 -7.56 3.77 -15.44
N SER A 204 -7.44 4.76 -16.31
CA SER A 204 -6.12 5.19 -16.81
C SER A 204 -5.48 6.16 -15.81
N LEU A 205 -4.15 6.20 -15.83
CA LEU A 205 -3.29 6.95 -14.94
C LEU A 205 -2.28 7.73 -15.77
N ASP A 206 -2.50 9.03 -15.91
CA ASP A 206 -1.44 9.94 -16.33
C ASP A 206 -0.67 10.39 -15.10
N TRP A 207 0.66 10.40 -15.17
CA TRP A 207 1.53 10.73 -14.06
C TRP A 207 2.64 11.68 -14.51
N SER A 208 3.17 12.48 -13.59
CA SER A 208 4.28 13.38 -13.86
C SER A 208 4.95 13.82 -12.56
N LEU A 209 6.21 14.24 -12.66
CA LEU A 209 6.90 14.90 -11.57
C LEU A 209 6.70 16.41 -11.69
N VAL A 210 6.32 17.04 -10.58
CA VAL A 210 6.15 18.49 -10.46
C VAL A 210 7.15 19.00 -9.43
N GLY A 211 8.03 19.91 -9.87
CA GLY A 211 9.05 20.56 -9.03
C GLY A 211 8.69 22.00 -8.65
N ASP A 212 9.66 22.68 -8.03
CA ASP A 212 9.70 24.14 -7.78
C ASP A 212 8.80 24.71 -6.67
N ALA A 213 8.08 23.86 -5.93
CA ALA A 213 7.43 24.24 -4.67
C ALA A 213 7.19 23.00 -3.78
N PRO A 214 7.01 23.17 -2.45
CA PRO A 214 6.42 22.13 -1.63
C PRO A 214 5.05 21.78 -2.20
N GLY A 215 4.91 20.57 -2.74
CA GLY A 215 3.61 20.10 -3.20
C GLY A 215 2.65 20.05 -2.02
N THR A 216 1.49 20.68 -2.13
CA THR A 216 0.42 20.49 -1.15
C THR A 216 -0.18 19.11 -1.37
N ALA A 217 -0.04 18.21 -0.40
CA ALA A 217 -0.67 16.91 -0.45
C ALA A 217 -2.19 17.06 -0.66
N THR A 218 -2.73 16.31 -1.61
CA THR A 218 -4.17 16.30 -1.83
C THR A 218 -4.86 15.71 -0.60
N ALA A 219 -5.78 16.45 0.02
CA ALA A 219 -6.49 15.96 1.20
C ALA A 219 -7.60 14.96 0.81
N PRO A 220 -7.88 13.95 1.64
CA PRO A 220 -9.06 13.11 1.46
C PRO A 220 -10.35 13.93 1.61
N ARG A 221 -11.40 13.56 0.87
CA ARG A 221 -12.63 14.36 0.73
C ARG A 221 -13.87 13.74 1.39
N SER A 222 -14.00 12.42 1.34
CA SER A 222 -15.12 11.68 1.92
C SER A 222 -15.03 11.64 3.44
N ALA A 223 -16.18 11.54 4.10
CA ALA A 223 -16.25 11.38 5.54
C ALA A 223 -15.49 10.13 6.02
N ALA A 224 -15.58 9.02 5.27
CA ALA A 224 -14.90 7.77 5.60
C ALA A 224 -13.36 7.92 5.54
N ALA A 225 -12.81 8.48 4.46
CA ALA A 225 -11.37 8.71 4.35
C ALA A 225 -10.86 9.73 5.37
N ALA A 226 -11.65 10.75 5.71
CA ALA A 226 -11.28 11.73 6.73
C ALA A 226 -11.05 11.08 8.11
N THR A 227 -11.72 9.96 8.42
CA THR A 227 -11.46 9.20 9.67
C THR A 227 -10.10 8.50 9.68
N LEU A 228 -9.50 8.28 8.51
CA LEU A 228 -8.25 7.55 8.32
C LEU A 228 -7.06 8.47 8.03
N LYS A 229 -7.28 9.76 7.79
CA LYS A 229 -6.26 10.70 7.29
C LYS A 229 -4.97 10.74 8.13
N ASP A 230 -5.09 10.54 9.44
CA ASP A 230 -3.99 10.59 10.40
C ASP A 230 -3.73 9.20 11.02
N ILE A 231 -4.17 8.11 10.38
CA ILE A 231 -4.06 6.77 10.96
C ILE A 231 -2.61 6.27 10.98
N ASN A 232 -1.89 6.45 9.88
CA ASN A 232 -0.48 6.10 9.68
C ASN A 232 -0.01 6.71 8.34
N PRO A 233 1.28 6.63 7.98
CA PRO A 233 1.81 7.20 6.74
C PRO A 233 1.19 6.68 5.42
N MET A 234 0.57 5.49 5.42
CA MET A 234 -0.12 4.98 4.22
C MET A 234 -1.44 5.72 3.94
N ALA A 235 -1.88 6.62 4.82
CA ALA A 235 -3.02 7.50 4.56
C ALA A 235 -2.82 8.40 3.33
N ASP A 236 -1.59 8.62 2.89
CA ASP A 236 -1.27 9.28 1.60
C ASP A 236 -1.90 8.59 0.38
N ALA A 237 -2.28 7.32 0.51
CA ALA A 237 -3.01 6.60 -0.54
C ALA A 237 -4.49 7.00 -0.65
N LEU A 238 -5.08 7.58 0.40
CA LEU A 238 -6.53 7.82 0.48
C LEU A 238 -7.07 8.63 -0.71
N PRO A 239 -6.47 9.77 -1.13
CA PRO A 239 -7.00 10.54 -2.26
C PRO A 239 -7.06 9.73 -3.56
N LEU A 240 -6.07 8.86 -3.80
CA LEU A 240 -6.06 7.97 -4.96
C LEU A 240 -7.19 6.96 -4.89
N PHE A 241 -7.35 6.28 -3.76
CA PHE A 241 -8.40 5.28 -3.58
C PHE A 241 -9.80 5.91 -3.57
N GLU A 242 -9.98 7.12 -3.05
CA GLU A 242 -11.24 7.85 -3.17
C GLU A 242 -11.58 8.19 -4.62
N ALA A 243 -10.58 8.59 -5.42
CA ALA A 243 -10.78 8.88 -6.83
C ALA A 243 -11.09 7.61 -7.63
N LEU A 244 -10.42 6.49 -7.35
CA LEU A 244 -10.73 5.17 -7.90
C LEU A 244 -12.11 4.67 -7.48
N ALA A 245 -12.58 5.09 -6.31
CA ALA A 245 -13.93 4.76 -5.88
C ALA A 245 -14.98 5.51 -6.70
N GLN A 246 -14.73 6.66 -7.33
CA GLN A 246 -15.80 7.42 -8.00
C GLN A 246 -16.38 6.72 -9.24
N ALA A 247 -17.57 7.15 -9.66
CA ALA A 247 -18.23 6.64 -10.87
C ALA A 247 -17.59 7.20 -12.14
N PRO A 248 -17.65 6.47 -13.28
CA PRO A 248 -17.19 6.99 -14.56
C PRO A 248 -17.84 8.33 -14.92
N GLY A 249 -17.02 9.30 -15.33
CA GLY A 249 -17.48 10.65 -15.71
C GLY A 249 -17.38 11.72 -14.61
N SER A 250 -16.94 11.39 -13.39
CA SER A 250 -16.58 12.44 -12.42
C SER A 250 -15.36 13.22 -12.91
N ALA A 251 -15.42 14.56 -12.84
CA ALA A 251 -14.26 15.40 -13.14
C ALA A 251 -13.14 15.09 -12.14
N ASN A 252 -12.06 14.46 -12.61
CA ASN A 252 -10.95 14.07 -11.75
C ASN A 252 -9.92 15.21 -11.68
N ALA A 253 -9.97 15.94 -10.57
CA ALA A 253 -8.92 16.87 -10.19
C ALA A 253 -7.57 16.13 -10.09
N PRO A 254 -6.44 16.80 -10.37
CA PRO A 254 -5.12 16.22 -10.14
C PRO A 254 -4.95 15.83 -8.68
N ILE A 255 -4.27 14.72 -8.44
CA ILE A 255 -3.87 14.25 -7.12
C ILE A 255 -2.37 14.47 -7.00
N ASP A 256 -1.96 15.32 -6.06
CA ASP A 256 -0.57 15.60 -5.75
C ASP A 256 -0.15 14.81 -4.51
N LEU A 257 0.87 13.97 -4.68
CA LEU A 257 1.50 13.17 -3.64
C LEU A 257 2.96 13.65 -3.45
N PRO A 258 3.30 14.32 -2.33
CA PRO A 258 4.66 14.79 -2.10
C PRO A 258 5.67 13.63 -2.05
N LEU A 259 6.81 13.81 -2.71
CA LEU A 259 7.97 12.93 -2.67
C LEU A 259 9.10 13.51 -1.80
N SER A 260 9.16 14.84 -1.70
CA SER A 260 10.09 15.59 -0.86
C SER A 260 9.57 17.02 -0.64
N ALA A 261 10.35 17.86 0.04
CA ALA A 261 10.05 19.28 0.21
C ALA A 261 9.97 20.10 -1.10
N ALA A 262 10.46 19.58 -2.22
CA ALA A 262 10.53 20.29 -3.49
C ALA A 262 10.03 19.48 -4.70
N LEU A 263 9.48 18.28 -4.47
CA LEU A 263 9.07 17.37 -5.53
C LEU A 263 7.78 16.67 -5.15
N ALA A 264 6.83 16.61 -6.08
CA ALA A 264 5.60 15.85 -5.94
C ALA A 264 5.35 14.97 -7.17
N LEU A 265 4.75 13.81 -6.94
CA LEU A 265 4.14 12.97 -7.95
C LEU A 265 2.71 13.46 -8.19
N ARG A 266 2.44 13.97 -9.38
CA ARG A 266 1.09 14.39 -9.80
C ARG A 266 0.44 13.30 -10.62
N LEU A 267 -0.77 12.92 -10.24
CA LEU A 267 -1.58 11.91 -10.90
C LEU A 267 -2.84 12.55 -11.49
N ARG A 268 -3.30 12.03 -12.63
CA ARG A 268 -4.63 12.27 -13.18
C ARG A 268 -5.25 10.95 -13.58
N LEU A 269 -6.42 10.67 -13.02
CA LEU A 269 -7.17 9.47 -13.32
C LEU A 269 -8.26 9.76 -14.34
N GLN A 270 -8.50 8.84 -15.26
CA GLN A 270 -9.72 8.82 -16.07
C GLN A 270 -10.37 7.46 -15.89
N ALA A 271 -11.64 7.43 -15.50
CA ALA A 271 -12.34 6.18 -15.26
C ALA A 271 -12.37 5.31 -16.52
N ALA A 272 -12.39 3.99 -16.33
CA ALA A 272 -12.61 3.08 -17.43
C ALA A 272 -14.03 3.27 -17.98
N GLY A 273 -14.15 4.01 -19.09
CA GLY A 273 -15.30 3.93 -19.99
C GLY A 273 -15.42 2.57 -20.65
#